data_AF-A0A0R1YJU6-F1
#
_entry.id   AF-A0A0R1YJU6-F1
#
_cell.length_a   1.000
_cell.length_b   1.000
_cell.length_c   1.000
_cell.angle_alpha   90.00
_cell.angle_beta   90.00
_cell.angle_gamma   90.00
#
_symmetry.space_group_name_H-M   'P 1'
#
loop_
_entity.id
_entity.type
_entity.pdbx_description
1 polymer ?
#
loop_
_entity_poly.entity_id
_entity_poly.type
_entity_poly.pdbx_seq_one_letter_code
_entity_poly.pdbx_strand_id
1 'polypeptide(L)'
;MLTVGNWATPESNSANLMRSSDVMPTAFEQFYDFSHNRQWLVIKTKMLNRLFQLSKQHKSGLVPDFSWVTQHNASSVKGAHITNKYANDYYYNACRVPMLLAQSHDPLAQKTLTSMLHFFAKHPTVTAGYTMSGKPLNDYQSASFSAPLLMATSWYLNQGYDSLFFHEQWIFAKAMTKHDYYNATLTMYAIMFSQGRL
;
A
#
# COMPACT_ATOMS: atom_id res chain seq x y z
N MET A 1 -3.69 7.32 -15.97
CA MET A 1 -3.14 6.67 -14.76
C MET A 1 -2.01 5.77 -15.21
N LEU A 2 -1.19 5.25 -14.30
CA LEU A 2 -0.30 4.15 -14.69
C LEU A 2 -1.12 2.90 -14.98
N THR A 3 -0.72 2.18 -16.02
CA THR A 3 -1.17 0.81 -16.25
C THR A 3 -0.28 -0.14 -15.45
N VAL A 4 -0.76 -1.36 -15.19
CA VAL A 4 0.00 -2.38 -14.42
C VAL A 4 1.31 -2.83 -15.10
N GLY A 5 1.48 -2.49 -16.38
CA GLY A 5 2.65 -2.75 -17.20
C GLY A 5 2.46 -2.23 -18.64
N ASN A 6 3.53 -2.25 -19.42
CA ASN A 6 3.51 -1.83 -20.84
C ASN A 6 2.63 -2.73 -21.72
N TRP A 7 2.39 -3.98 -21.31
CA TRP A 7 1.51 -4.93 -21.97
C TRP A 7 0.01 -4.66 -21.76
N ALA A 8 -0.34 -3.82 -20.78
CA ALA A 8 -1.73 -3.43 -20.51
C ALA A 8 -2.14 -2.26 -21.43
N THR A 9 -2.15 -2.50 -22.74
CA THR A 9 -2.53 -1.53 -23.78
C THR A 9 -4.04 -1.21 -23.72
N PRO A 10 -4.52 -0.13 -24.36
CA PRO A 10 -5.95 0.22 -24.38
C PRO A 10 -6.89 -0.89 -24.87
N GLU A 11 -6.40 -1.78 -25.75
CA GLU A 11 -7.15 -2.90 -26.32
C GLU A 11 -7.12 -4.14 -25.41
N SER A 12 -6.25 -4.16 -24.40
CA SER A 12 -6.11 -5.30 -23.49
C SER A 12 -7.24 -5.33 -22.45
N ASN A 13 -7.58 -6.53 -21.97
CA ASN A 13 -8.48 -6.70 -20.84
C ASN A 13 -7.94 -6.09 -19.54
N SER A 14 -6.68 -5.63 -19.49
CA SER A 14 -6.05 -5.02 -18.32
C SER A 14 -5.83 -3.50 -18.45
N ALA A 15 -6.34 -2.86 -19.51
CA ALA A 15 -6.17 -1.43 -19.79
C ALA A 15 -6.54 -0.53 -18.59
N ASN A 16 -7.61 -0.93 -17.89
CA ASN A 16 -8.19 -0.22 -16.75
C ASN A 16 -7.88 -0.91 -15.41
N LEU A 17 -6.90 -1.81 -15.38
CA LEU A 17 -6.47 -2.46 -14.15
C LEU A 17 -5.51 -1.52 -13.42
N MET A 18 -5.74 -1.30 -12.14
CA MET A 18 -4.85 -0.56 -11.26
C MET A 18 -4.37 -1.47 -10.14
N ARG A 19 -3.05 -1.49 -9.93
CA ARG A 19 -2.41 -2.09 -8.75
C ARG A 19 -2.23 -0.99 -7.70
N SER A 20 -2.80 -1.17 -6.51
CA SER A 20 -2.82 -0.11 -5.49
C SER A 20 -1.42 0.29 -5.03
N SER A 21 -0.47 -0.64 -5.04
CA SER A 21 0.93 -0.37 -4.68
C SER A 21 1.73 0.38 -5.75
N ASP A 22 1.13 0.74 -6.89
CA ASP A 22 1.77 1.63 -7.86
C ASP A 22 1.43 3.10 -7.59
N VAL A 23 0.59 3.39 -6.60
CA VAL A 23 0.28 4.76 -6.17
C VAL A 23 1.40 5.29 -5.28
N MET A 24 2.36 5.97 -5.89
CA MET A 24 3.58 6.44 -5.24
C MET A 24 3.69 7.97 -5.39
N PRO A 25 2.91 8.75 -4.63
CA PRO A 25 2.78 10.20 -4.83
C PRO A 25 4.11 10.94 -4.76
N THR A 26 4.97 10.61 -3.79
CA THR A 26 6.30 11.21 -3.64
C THR A 26 7.21 10.92 -4.84
N ALA A 27 7.16 9.69 -5.40
CA ALA A 27 7.92 9.36 -6.59
C ALA A 27 7.41 10.14 -7.82
N PHE A 28 6.10 10.31 -7.96
CA PHE A 28 5.53 11.11 -9.05
C PHE A 28 5.91 12.59 -8.96
N GLU A 29 5.99 13.14 -7.75
CA GLU A 29 6.52 14.50 -7.52
C GLU A 29 7.99 14.59 -7.93
N GLN A 30 8.83 13.63 -7.51
CA GLN A 30 10.24 13.58 -7.91
C GLN A 30 10.42 13.46 -9.43
N PHE A 31 9.58 12.66 -10.11
CA PHE A 31 9.62 12.56 -11.57
C PHE A 31 9.23 13.88 -12.24
N TYR A 32 8.28 14.62 -11.68
CA TYR A 32 7.97 15.97 -12.14
C TYR A 32 9.13 16.93 -11.92
N ASP A 33 9.74 16.93 -10.74
CA ASP A 33 10.86 17.83 -10.42
C ASP A 33 12.05 17.60 -11.33
N PHE A 34 12.33 16.34 -11.67
CA PHE A 34 13.44 15.98 -12.57
C PHE A 34 13.14 16.24 -14.05
N SER A 35 11.94 15.87 -14.53
CA SER A 35 11.62 15.91 -15.97
C SER A 35 10.86 17.16 -16.42
N HIS A 36 10.33 17.93 -15.47
CA HIS A 36 9.36 19.01 -15.68
C HIS A 36 8.09 18.61 -16.45
N ASN A 37 7.84 17.30 -16.65
CA ASN A 37 6.64 16.82 -17.32
C ASN A 37 5.45 16.81 -16.34
N ARG A 38 4.54 17.77 -16.52
CA ARG A 38 3.31 17.92 -15.71
C ARG A 38 2.39 16.69 -15.72
N GLN A 39 2.56 15.78 -16.67
CA GLN A 39 1.79 14.53 -16.72
C GLN A 39 1.96 13.70 -15.44
N TRP A 40 3.11 13.76 -14.77
CA TRP A 40 3.33 13.07 -13.49
C TRP A 40 2.41 13.58 -12.38
N LEU A 41 2.16 14.88 -12.32
CA LEU A 41 1.22 15.47 -11.36
C LEU A 41 -0.23 15.05 -11.68
N VAL A 42 -0.60 15.00 -12.97
CA VAL A 42 -1.92 14.51 -13.40
C VAL A 42 -2.10 13.03 -13.01
N ILE A 43 -1.06 12.21 -13.19
CA ILE A 43 -1.06 10.79 -12.79
C ILE A 43 -1.24 10.67 -11.27
N LYS A 44 -0.44 11.41 -10.49
CA LYS A 44 -0.54 11.46 -9.03
C LYS A 44 -1.96 11.75 -8.57
N THR A 45 -2.54 12.86 -9.01
CA THR A 45 -3.87 13.28 -8.61
C THR A 45 -4.93 12.23 -8.97
N LYS A 46 -4.90 11.69 -10.19
CA LYS A 46 -5.88 10.68 -10.61
C LYS A 46 -5.77 9.38 -9.79
N MET A 47 -4.55 8.90 -9.56
CA MET A 47 -4.33 7.65 -8.83
C MET A 47 -4.66 7.79 -7.33
N LEU A 48 -4.31 8.91 -6.70
CA LEU A 48 -4.70 9.18 -5.30
C LEU A 48 -6.22 9.28 -5.14
N ASN A 49 -6.92 9.92 -6.08
CA ASN A 49 -8.39 9.97 -6.05
C ASN A 49 -9.00 8.55 -6.09
N ARG A 50 -8.47 7.65 -6.92
CA ARG A 50 -8.96 6.26 -6.99
C ARG A 50 -8.64 5.47 -5.74
N LEU A 51 -7.41 5.60 -5.24
CA LEU A 51 -7.00 4.93 -4.01
C LEU A 51 -7.85 5.38 -2.81
N PHE A 52 -8.12 6.68 -2.70
CA PHE A 52 -9.00 7.23 -1.67
C PHE A 52 -10.45 6.78 -1.84
N GLN A 53 -10.96 6.70 -3.07
CA GLN A 53 -12.30 6.14 -3.32
C GLN A 53 -12.39 4.68 -2.85
N LEU A 54 -11.37 3.86 -3.12
CA LEU A 54 -11.31 2.46 -2.66
C LEU A 54 -11.28 2.37 -1.13
N SER A 55 -10.42 3.14 -0.47
CA SER A 55 -10.32 3.11 1.01
C SER A 55 -11.63 3.52 1.68
N LYS A 56 -12.42 4.39 1.04
CA LYS A 56 -13.75 4.82 1.53
C LYS A 56 -14.85 3.76 1.38
N GLN A 57 -14.64 2.68 0.63
CA GLN A 57 -15.65 1.64 0.43
C GLN A 57 -15.87 0.78 1.67
N HIS A 58 -14.88 0.70 2.56
CA HIS A 58 -14.93 -0.14 3.75
C HIS A 58 -14.45 0.60 5.00
N LYS A 59 -15.02 0.28 6.16
CA LYS A 59 -14.64 0.90 7.44
C LYS A 59 -13.17 0.65 7.84
N SER A 60 -12.56 -0.39 7.28
CA SER A 60 -11.15 -0.74 7.51
C SER A 60 -10.19 0.27 6.87
N GLY A 61 -10.62 1.08 5.91
CA GLY A 61 -9.73 1.95 5.14
C GLY A 61 -8.73 1.21 4.25
N LEU A 62 -8.76 -0.13 4.23
CA LEU A 62 -7.88 -0.95 3.43
C LEU A 62 -8.17 -0.78 1.93
N VAL A 63 -7.16 -1.09 1.13
CA VAL A 63 -7.24 -1.06 -0.33
C VAL A 63 -6.83 -2.43 -0.89
N PRO A 64 -7.45 -2.88 -1.99
CA PRO A 64 -7.15 -4.19 -2.57
C PRO A 64 -5.82 -4.20 -3.31
N ASP A 65 -5.25 -5.39 -3.54
CA ASP A 65 -4.10 -5.59 -4.43
C ASP A 65 -4.36 -4.97 -5.81
N PHE A 66 -5.53 -5.25 -6.38
CA PHE A 66 -5.96 -4.77 -7.69
C PHE A 66 -7.39 -4.23 -7.68
N SER A 67 -7.66 -3.27 -8.55
CA SER A 67 -8.99 -2.70 -8.76
C SER A 67 -9.22 -2.37 -10.24
N TRP A 68 -10.48 -2.45 -10.68
CA TRP A 68 -10.88 -1.85 -11.95
C TRP A 68 -11.17 -0.36 -11.73
N VAL A 69 -10.64 0.48 -12.60
CA VAL A 69 -10.71 1.93 -12.45
C VAL A 69 -11.17 2.60 -13.73
N THR A 70 -12.04 3.60 -13.59
CA THR A 70 -12.49 4.46 -14.69
C THR A 70 -12.07 5.91 -14.43
N GLN A 71 -12.54 6.83 -15.28
CA GLN A 71 -12.36 8.26 -15.04
C GLN A 71 -13.07 8.77 -13.77
N HIS A 72 -14.02 8.03 -13.19
CA HIS A 72 -14.78 8.51 -12.04
C HIS A 72 -14.87 7.52 -10.88
N ASN A 73 -14.72 6.22 -11.14
CA ASN A 73 -14.98 5.17 -10.15
C ASN A 73 -13.82 4.18 -10.04
N ALA A 74 -13.81 3.44 -8.93
CA ALA A 74 -12.97 2.29 -8.70
C ALA A 74 -13.82 1.15 -8.11
N SER A 75 -13.60 -0.10 -8.53
CA SER A 75 -14.36 -1.26 -8.08
C SER A 75 -13.49 -2.51 -7.96
N SER A 76 -14.03 -3.53 -7.29
CA SER A 76 -13.34 -4.81 -7.14
C SER A 76 -13.17 -5.52 -8.49
N VAL A 77 -12.07 -6.26 -8.59
CA VAL A 77 -11.77 -7.14 -9.72
C VAL A 77 -12.51 -8.47 -9.59
N LYS A 78 -13.78 -8.53 -10.03
CA LYS A 78 -14.51 -9.80 -10.20
C LYS A 78 -14.30 -10.33 -11.63
N GLY A 79 -13.93 -11.60 -11.78
CA GLY A 79 -13.90 -12.28 -13.08
C GLY A 79 -12.69 -13.20 -13.31
N ALA A 80 -12.79 -14.09 -14.31
CA ALA A 80 -11.86 -15.18 -14.59
C ALA A 80 -10.47 -14.77 -15.12
N HIS A 81 -10.23 -13.47 -15.35
CA HIS A 81 -9.01 -12.98 -16.00
C HIS A 81 -7.87 -12.59 -15.05
N ILE A 82 -8.11 -12.59 -13.73
CA ILE A 82 -7.06 -12.36 -12.73
C ILE A 82 -6.83 -13.65 -11.96
N THR A 83 -5.67 -14.27 -12.16
CA THR A 83 -5.31 -15.57 -11.56
C THR A 83 -5.02 -15.48 -10.06
N ASN A 84 -4.83 -14.27 -9.51
CA ASN A 84 -4.61 -14.07 -8.09
C ASN A 84 -5.93 -14.11 -7.30
N LYS A 85 -6.12 -15.17 -6.51
CA LYS A 85 -7.32 -15.36 -5.66
C LYS A 85 -7.54 -14.24 -4.63
N TYR A 86 -6.51 -13.51 -4.25
CA TYR A 86 -6.56 -12.41 -3.28
C TYR A 86 -6.47 -11.03 -3.93
N ALA A 87 -6.73 -10.92 -5.24
CA ALA A 87 -6.65 -9.65 -5.95
C ALA A 87 -7.60 -8.57 -5.40
N ASN A 88 -8.70 -8.98 -4.77
CA ASN A 88 -9.70 -8.10 -4.14
C ASN A 88 -9.40 -7.80 -2.66
N ASP A 89 -8.31 -8.31 -2.12
CA ASP A 89 -7.99 -8.23 -0.69
C ASP A 89 -6.73 -7.39 -0.45
N TYR A 90 -6.50 -6.99 0.81
CA TYR A 90 -5.27 -6.34 1.20
C TYR A 90 -4.22 -7.44 1.35
N TYR A 91 -3.39 -7.62 0.32
CA TYR A 91 -2.47 -8.73 0.23
C TYR A 91 -1.08 -8.28 -0.18
N TYR A 92 -0.27 -9.17 -0.75
CA TYR A 92 1.17 -8.95 -0.95
C TYR A 92 1.50 -7.79 -1.89
N ASN A 93 0.57 -7.28 -2.72
CA ASN A 93 0.82 -6.03 -3.42
C ASN A 93 0.48 -4.84 -2.52
N ALA A 94 -0.76 -4.78 -2.04
CA ALA A 94 -1.30 -3.67 -1.28
C ALA A 94 -0.60 -3.45 0.07
N CYS A 95 0.09 -4.46 0.60
CA CYS A 95 0.86 -4.35 1.84
C CYS A 95 1.90 -3.24 1.82
N ARG A 96 2.39 -2.83 0.63
CA ARG A 96 3.34 -1.73 0.46
C ARG A 96 2.69 -0.34 0.54
N VAL A 97 1.38 -0.22 0.32
CA VAL A 97 0.70 1.07 0.24
C VAL A 97 0.99 1.99 1.43
N PRO A 98 0.97 1.52 2.71
CA PRO A 98 1.26 2.39 3.84
C PRO A 98 2.58 3.14 3.70
N MET A 99 3.65 2.44 3.32
CA MET A 99 4.98 3.04 3.21
C MET A 99 5.10 4.02 2.04
N LEU A 100 4.37 3.77 0.95
CA LEU A 100 4.38 4.60 -0.27
C LEU A 100 3.63 5.91 -0.07
N LEU A 101 2.71 5.96 0.89
CA LEU A 101 1.96 7.16 1.25
C LEU A 101 2.60 7.95 2.39
N ALA A 102 3.49 7.34 3.17
CA ALA A 102 3.98 7.86 4.46
C ALA A 102 4.59 9.27 4.40
N GLN A 103 5.31 9.59 3.33
CA GLN A 103 6.00 10.88 3.17
C GLN A 103 5.18 11.92 2.40
N SER A 104 3.99 11.56 1.92
CA SER A 104 3.19 12.43 1.09
C SER A 104 2.52 13.52 1.92
N HIS A 105 2.65 14.76 1.45
CA HIS A 105 1.88 15.90 2.00
C HIS A 105 0.51 16.05 1.33
N ASP A 106 0.18 15.21 0.36
CA ASP A 106 -1.13 15.25 -0.31
C ASP A 106 -2.25 14.85 0.67
N PRO A 107 -3.32 15.66 0.83
CA PRO A 107 -4.40 15.36 1.77
C PRO A 107 -5.10 14.02 1.52
N LEU A 108 -5.19 13.56 0.26
CA LEU A 108 -5.81 12.26 -0.05
C LEU A 108 -4.91 11.10 0.36
N ALA A 109 -3.59 11.25 0.22
CA ALA A 109 -2.62 10.26 0.70
C ALA A 109 -2.70 10.15 2.22
N GLN A 110 -2.66 11.28 2.94
CA GLN A 110 -2.73 11.30 4.40
C GLN A 110 -4.05 10.72 4.93
N LYS A 111 -5.20 11.07 4.33
CA LYS A 111 -6.50 10.51 4.72
C LYS A 111 -6.58 9.00 4.48
N THR A 112 -6.04 8.52 3.36
CA THR A 112 -6.00 7.09 3.05
C THR A 112 -5.12 6.34 4.05
N LEU A 113 -3.89 6.82 4.25
CA LEU A 113 -2.93 6.21 5.16
C LEU A 113 -3.46 6.18 6.60
N THR A 114 -3.92 7.30 7.12
CA THR A 114 -4.45 7.37 8.51
C THR A 114 -5.66 6.46 8.72
N SER A 115 -6.49 6.24 7.70
CA SER A 115 -7.59 5.25 7.78
C SER A 115 -7.05 3.83 7.94
N MET A 116 -6.01 3.47 7.19
CA MET A 116 -5.34 2.16 7.30
C MET A 116 -4.65 2.01 8.67
N LEU A 117 -3.93 3.04 9.13
CA LEU A 117 -3.25 3.01 10.43
C LEU A 117 -4.26 2.88 11.59
N HIS A 118 -5.40 3.56 11.52
CA HIS A 118 -6.49 3.40 12.50
C HIS A 118 -7.04 1.96 12.55
N PHE A 119 -7.07 1.26 11.42
CA PHE A 119 -7.46 -0.14 11.39
C PHE A 119 -6.40 -1.01 12.06
N PHE A 120 -5.13 -0.88 11.69
CA PHE A 120 -4.05 -1.71 12.23
C PHE A 120 -3.74 -1.43 13.70
N ALA A 121 -3.90 -0.19 14.17
CA ALA A 121 -3.70 0.17 15.59
C ALA A 121 -4.69 -0.54 16.54
N LYS A 122 -5.80 -1.08 16.02
CA LYS A 122 -6.77 -1.88 16.79
C LYS A 122 -6.44 -3.37 16.81
N HIS A 123 -5.41 -3.80 16.07
CA HIS A 123 -5.02 -5.20 15.98
C HIS A 123 -3.80 -5.44 16.87
N PRO A 124 -3.88 -6.36 17.86
CA PRO A 124 -2.72 -6.70 18.69
C PRO A 124 -1.62 -7.41 17.88
N THR A 125 -1.97 -8.02 16.74
CA THR A 125 -1.06 -8.73 15.86
C THR A 125 -1.48 -8.53 14.42
N VAL A 126 -0.58 -8.03 13.58
CA VAL A 126 -0.79 -7.91 12.14
C VAL A 126 -0.40 -9.21 11.44
N THR A 127 -1.35 -9.84 10.74
CA THR A 127 -1.13 -11.07 9.98
C THR A 127 -0.93 -10.81 8.49
N ALA A 128 -0.54 -11.85 7.76
CA ALA A 128 -0.30 -11.79 6.32
C ALA A 128 -1.62 -11.67 5.52
N GLY A 129 -2.19 -10.46 5.51
CA GLY A 129 -3.28 -10.08 4.62
C GLY A 129 -4.67 -10.19 5.23
N TYR A 130 -5.57 -9.37 4.67
CA TYR A 130 -6.90 -9.11 5.22
C TYR A 130 -7.92 -8.96 4.11
N THR A 131 -9.14 -9.45 4.35
CA THR A 131 -10.28 -9.06 3.53
C THR A 131 -10.51 -7.55 3.60
N MET A 132 -11.23 -6.98 2.63
CA MET A 132 -11.61 -5.57 2.70
C MET A 132 -12.46 -5.22 3.94
N SER A 133 -13.20 -6.18 4.49
CA SER A 133 -13.93 -6.01 5.75
C SER A 133 -13.03 -6.08 7.00
N GLY A 134 -11.76 -6.42 6.85
CA GLY A 134 -10.78 -6.49 7.93
C GLY A 134 -10.64 -7.86 8.59
N LYS A 135 -11.16 -8.94 7.98
CA LYS A 135 -10.95 -10.30 8.50
C LYS A 135 -9.56 -10.79 8.08
N PRO A 136 -8.74 -11.34 9.00
CA PRO A 136 -7.48 -11.99 8.64
C PRO A 136 -7.69 -13.09 7.58
N LEU A 137 -6.85 -13.08 6.54
CA LEU A 137 -6.79 -14.14 5.52
C LEU A 137 -5.87 -15.29 5.93
N ASN A 138 -4.89 -14.98 6.77
CA ASN A 138 -3.90 -15.92 7.30
C ASN A 138 -3.75 -15.71 8.81
N ASP A 139 -3.24 -16.73 9.49
CA ASP A 139 -3.00 -16.78 10.94
C ASP A 139 -1.54 -16.54 11.34
N TYR A 140 -0.65 -16.30 10.36
CA TYR A 140 0.76 -16.01 10.59
C TYR A 140 1.11 -14.55 10.28
N GLN A 141 2.15 -14.04 10.94
CA GLN A 141 2.74 -12.72 10.64
C GLN A 141 3.77 -12.83 9.51
N SER A 142 3.91 -11.77 8.73
CA SER A 142 4.88 -11.67 7.65
C SER A 142 5.53 -10.29 7.66
N ALA A 143 6.86 -10.23 7.60
CA ALA A 143 7.59 -8.98 7.59
C ALA A 143 7.21 -8.09 6.40
N SER A 144 6.70 -8.67 5.32
CA SER A 144 6.19 -7.95 4.15
C SER A 144 4.98 -7.07 4.45
N PHE A 145 4.27 -7.34 5.54
CA PHE A 145 3.13 -6.53 6.01
C PHE A 145 3.56 -5.61 7.16
N SER A 146 4.37 -6.12 8.08
CA SER A 146 4.88 -5.39 9.23
C SER A 146 5.84 -4.27 8.84
N ALA A 147 6.78 -4.51 7.93
CA ALA A 147 7.80 -3.53 7.56
C ALA A 147 7.21 -2.28 6.91
N PRO A 148 6.27 -2.35 5.93
CA PRO A 148 5.61 -1.16 5.43
C PRO A 148 4.82 -0.36 6.47
N LEU A 149 4.19 -1.04 7.44
CA LEU A 149 3.48 -0.39 8.53
C LEU A 149 4.44 0.30 9.50
N LEU A 150 5.54 -0.37 9.88
CA LEU A 150 6.60 0.21 10.70
C LEU A 150 7.19 1.47 10.06
N MET A 151 7.49 1.41 8.76
CA MET A 151 7.96 2.58 8.03
C MET A 151 6.91 3.69 8.05
N ALA A 152 5.65 3.39 7.78
CA ALA A 152 4.60 4.38 7.79
C ALA A 152 4.41 5.04 9.16
N THR A 153 4.34 4.25 10.24
CA THR A 153 4.15 4.78 11.60
C THR A 153 5.35 5.58 12.10
N SER A 154 6.58 5.34 11.59
CA SER A 154 7.74 6.19 11.90
C SER A 154 7.55 7.67 11.50
N TRP A 155 6.73 7.94 10.48
CA TRP A 155 6.37 9.30 10.06
C TRP A 155 5.21 9.90 10.87
N TYR A 156 4.55 9.09 11.69
CA TYR A 156 3.35 9.42 12.46
C TYR A 156 3.52 9.19 13.97
N LEU A 157 4.76 9.17 14.48
CA LEU A 157 5.05 9.10 15.91
C LEU A 157 4.37 10.25 16.68
N ASN A 158 3.92 9.97 17.90
CA ASN A 158 3.17 10.89 18.76
C ASN A 158 1.78 11.29 18.21
N GLN A 159 1.26 10.56 17.23
CA GLN A 159 -0.09 10.77 16.66
C GLN A 159 -1.06 9.62 16.99
N GLY A 160 -0.72 8.79 17.96
CA GLY A 160 -1.58 7.69 18.44
C GLY A 160 -1.34 6.33 17.77
N TYR A 161 -0.24 6.18 17.01
CA TYR A 161 0.12 4.92 16.34
C TYR A 161 1.39 4.28 16.89
N ASP A 162 1.91 4.81 17.99
CA ASP A 162 3.21 4.44 18.56
C ASP A 162 3.22 2.97 19.02
N SER A 163 2.12 2.47 19.56
CA SER A 163 1.99 1.04 19.89
C SER A 163 2.11 0.15 18.65
N LEU A 164 1.52 0.55 17.51
CA LEU A 164 1.69 -0.17 16.25
C LEU A 164 3.15 -0.08 15.78
N PHE A 165 3.78 1.09 15.87
CA PHE A 165 5.21 1.24 15.58
C PHE A 165 6.07 0.25 16.39
N PHE A 166 5.94 0.23 17.72
CA PHE A 166 6.72 -0.67 18.57
C PHE A 166 6.40 -2.14 18.32
N HIS A 167 5.12 -2.50 18.13
CA HIS A 167 4.75 -3.88 17.83
C HIS A 167 5.38 -4.38 16.54
N GLU A 168 5.38 -3.60 15.46
CA GLU A 168 5.92 -4.04 14.17
C GLU A 168 7.46 -4.11 14.13
N GLN A 169 8.19 -3.63 15.15
CA GLN A 169 9.65 -3.79 15.27
C GLN A 169 10.10 -5.25 15.48
N TRP A 170 9.18 -6.18 15.75
CA TRP A 170 9.49 -7.62 15.85
C TRP A 170 10.28 -8.15 14.65
N ILE A 171 10.11 -7.52 13.47
CA ILE A 171 10.81 -7.90 12.24
C ILE A 171 12.33 -7.83 12.37
N PHE A 172 12.86 -7.01 13.29
CA PHE A 172 14.31 -6.88 13.51
C PHE A 172 14.87 -7.96 14.45
N ALA A 173 14.00 -8.60 15.23
CA ALA A 173 14.40 -9.70 16.12
C ALA A 173 14.56 -11.04 15.37
N LYS A 174 14.09 -11.14 14.12
CA LYS A 174 14.23 -12.34 13.30
C LYS A 174 15.38 -12.21 12.31
N ALA A 175 16.16 -13.29 12.18
CA ALA A 175 17.18 -13.38 11.14
C ALA A 175 16.53 -13.28 9.75
N MET A 176 17.13 -12.50 8.85
CA MET A 176 16.67 -12.42 7.46
C MET A 176 16.76 -13.79 6.80
N THR A 177 15.69 -14.21 6.15
CA THR A 177 15.63 -15.52 5.50
C THR A 177 16.36 -15.45 4.15
N LYS A 178 17.09 -16.52 3.80
CA LYS A 178 17.82 -16.60 2.51
C LYS A 178 16.93 -16.93 1.32
N HIS A 179 15.69 -17.39 1.57
CA HIS A 179 14.78 -17.92 0.56
C HIS A 179 13.45 -17.15 0.47
N ASP A 180 13.34 -16.00 1.14
CA ASP A 180 12.18 -15.13 1.03
C ASP A 180 12.63 -13.71 0.67
N TYR A 181 12.92 -13.54 -0.62
CA TYR A 181 13.39 -12.28 -1.19
C TYR A 181 12.48 -11.11 -0.84
N TYR A 182 11.15 -11.31 -0.85
CA TYR A 182 10.20 -10.22 -0.67
C TYR A 182 10.18 -9.74 0.78
N ASN A 183 10.11 -10.66 1.75
CA ASN A 183 10.24 -10.33 3.16
C ASN A 183 11.58 -9.64 3.45
N ALA A 184 12.69 -10.23 2.99
CA ALA A 184 14.02 -9.68 3.22
C ALA A 184 14.17 -8.26 2.66
N THR A 185 13.65 -8.01 1.46
CA THR A 185 13.70 -6.68 0.84
C THR A 185 12.95 -5.65 1.67
N LEU A 186 11.69 -5.93 2.03
CA LEU A 186 10.89 -4.96 2.79
C LEU A 186 11.44 -4.73 4.21
N THR A 187 11.97 -5.76 4.87
CA THR A 187 12.70 -5.59 6.14
C THR A 187 13.91 -4.68 5.97
N MET A 188 14.72 -4.87 4.91
CA MET A 188 15.87 -4.02 4.66
C MET A 188 15.48 -2.55 4.42
N TYR A 189 14.39 -2.31 3.68
CA TYR A 189 13.83 -0.96 3.52
C TYR A 189 13.45 -0.36 4.89
N ALA A 190 12.78 -1.12 5.75
CA ALA A 190 12.43 -0.64 7.08
C ALA A 190 13.66 -0.29 7.94
N ILE A 191 14.73 -1.09 7.86
CA ILE A 191 16.00 -0.76 8.52
C ILE A 191 16.53 0.58 8.01
N MET A 192 16.64 0.76 6.70
CA MET A 192 17.26 1.97 6.11
C MET A 192 16.45 3.24 6.37
N PHE A 193 15.13 3.17 6.24
CA PHE A 193 14.27 4.35 6.23
C PHE A 193 13.62 4.67 7.58
N SER A 194 13.73 3.78 8.56
CA SER A 194 13.31 4.04 9.94
C SER A 194 14.47 4.37 10.88
N GLN A 195 15.73 4.10 10.55
CA GLN A 195 16.89 4.29 11.46
C GLN A 195 17.11 5.72 11.98
N GLY A 196 16.67 6.77 11.29
CA GLY A 196 16.70 8.14 11.81
C GLY A 196 15.54 8.48 12.76
N ARG A 197 14.66 7.51 13.03
CA ARG A 197 13.39 7.63 13.76
C ARG A 197 13.16 6.44 14.73
N LEU A 198 14.14 5.55 14.85
CA LEU A 198 14.17 4.41 15.77
C LEU A 198 14.87 4.80 17.08
#